data_AF-A0A0A2ET77-F1
#
_entry.id   AF-A0A0A2ET77-F1
#
_cell.length_a   1.000
_cell.length_b   1.000
_cell.length_c   1.000
_cell.angle_alpha   90.00
_cell.angle_beta   90.00
_cell.angle_gamma   90.00
#
_symmetry.space_group_name_H-M   'P 1'
#
loop_
_entity.id
_entity.type
_entity.pdbx_description
1 polymer ?
#
loop_
_entity_poly.entity_id
_entity_poly.type
_entity_poly.pdbx_seq_one_letter_code
_entity_poly.pdbx_strand_id
1 'polypeptide(L)'
;MNAQPKSYENVANLDKKISGNCVSIDVTASTKDAQKIMTDLLKSNRLTGKSSKRTLTYEKIVFPEISTDYINLFVTFEAKGKSKNNPITKVNVFVQKGISTTFESSNTDQSLVSNLKNFLDTKYVQEVHNNDVAIRIANQNKDIKKTQNEINKMEAKLKQRTKDISTYENNIKKANEDIEKLKKDIEAQKQLIEKQNQILKEIK
;
A
#
# COMPACT_ATOMS: atom_id res chain seq x y z
N MET A 1 -18.74 -13.12 4.98
CA MET A 1 -17.53 -13.49 5.73
C MET A 1 -16.61 -14.23 4.78
N ASN A 2 -15.43 -13.70 4.45
CA ASN A 2 -14.42 -14.53 3.80
C ASN A 2 -13.92 -15.51 4.86
N ALA A 3 -14.01 -16.82 4.58
CA ALA A 3 -13.48 -17.83 5.48
C ALA A 3 -11.98 -17.58 5.69
N GLN A 4 -11.53 -17.58 6.95
CA GLN A 4 -10.11 -17.51 7.26
C GLN A 4 -9.41 -18.71 6.60
N PRO A 5 -8.21 -18.53 6.03
CA PRO A 5 -7.39 -19.64 5.59
C PRO A 5 -7.28 -20.69 6.69
N LYS A 6 -7.50 -21.95 6.33
CA LYS A 6 -7.38 -23.06 7.26
C LYS A 6 -6.43 -24.09 6.69
N SER A 7 -5.51 -24.54 7.52
CA SER A 7 -4.54 -25.56 7.17
C SER A 7 -5.19 -26.94 7.08
N TYR A 8 -4.64 -27.79 6.23
CA TYR A 8 -5.12 -29.14 5.97
C TYR A 8 -3.95 -30.07 5.66
N GLU A 9 -4.11 -31.36 5.95
CA GLU A 9 -3.13 -32.35 5.54
C GLU A 9 -3.29 -32.71 4.06
N ASN A 10 -2.16 -32.94 3.39
CA ASN A 10 -2.13 -33.38 2.01
C ASN A 10 -0.79 -34.06 1.69
N VAL A 11 -0.70 -34.75 0.56
CA VAL A 11 0.57 -35.18 -0.02
C VAL A 11 1.03 -34.15 -1.06
N ALA A 12 2.27 -33.70 -0.96
CA ALA A 12 2.85 -32.74 -1.88
C ALA A 12 4.31 -33.10 -2.21
N ASN A 13 4.85 -32.43 -3.22
CA ASN A 13 6.24 -32.57 -3.63
C ASN A 13 7.10 -31.54 -2.87
N LEU A 14 8.11 -32.00 -2.14
CA LEU A 14 9.16 -31.14 -1.60
C LEU A 14 10.10 -30.71 -2.73
N ASP A 15 10.45 -31.66 -3.61
CA ASP A 15 11.19 -31.43 -4.84
C ASP A 15 10.77 -32.43 -5.94
N LYS A 16 11.54 -32.51 -7.04
CA LYS A 16 11.22 -33.39 -8.18
C LYS A 16 11.27 -34.89 -7.86
N LYS A 17 11.97 -35.28 -6.79
CA LYS A 17 12.23 -36.66 -6.40
C LYS A 17 11.58 -37.03 -5.06
N ILE A 18 11.28 -36.03 -4.23
CA ILE A 18 10.80 -36.22 -2.87
C ILE A 18 9.36 -35.71 -2.77
N SER A 19 8.46 -36.61 -2.38
CA SER A 19 7.08 -36.31 -2.04
C SER A 19 6.72 -36.92 -0.69
N GLY A 20 5.68 -36.39 -0.05
CA GLY A 20 5.11 -37.01 1.13
C GLY A 20 4.13 -36.13 1.87
N ASN A 21 3.78 -36.57 3.07
CA ASN A 21 2.80 -35.91 3.92
C ASN A 21 3.27 -34.51 4.32
N CYS A 22 2.35 -33.55 4.28
CA CYS A 22 2.58 -32.18 4.69
C CYS A 22 1.30 -31.56 5.23
N VAL A 23 1.46 -30.43 5.93
CA VAL A 23 0.37 -29.52 6.23
C VAL A 23 0.42 -28.36 5.24
N SER A 24 -0.65 -28.20 4.47
CA SER A 24 -0.81 -27.14 3.47
C SER A 24 -1.70 -26.02 3.99
N ILE A 25 -1.44 -24.79 3.57
CA ILE A 25 -2.35 -23.64 3.75
C ILE A 25 -2.27 -22.70 2.55
N ASP A 26 -3.42 -22.16 2.14
CA ASP A 26 -3.50 -21.17 1.05
C ASP A 26 -3.59 -19.76 1.64
N VAL A 27 -2.60 -18.90 1.37
CA VAL A 27 -2.56 -17.52 1.90
C VAL A 27 -2.61 -16.49 0.78
N THR A 28 -3.29 -15.37 1.02
CA THR A 28 -3.36 -14.24 0.08
C THR A 28 -2.08 -13.40 0.17
N ALA A 29 -1.01 -13.88 -0.45
CA ALA A 29 0.27 -13.19 -0.58
C ALA A 29 1.01 -13.67 -1.83
N SER A 30 1.94 -12.87 -2.34
CA SER A 30 2.86 -13.32 -3.38
C SER A 30 3.78 -14.41 -2.82
N THR A 31 4.36 -15.27 -3.66
CA THR A 31 5.28 -16.33 -3.18
C THR A 31 6.48 -15.74 -2.45
N LYS A 32 6.94 -14.55 -2.87
CA LYS A 32 8.05 -13.84 -2.25
C LYS A 32 7.67 -13.35 -0.85
N ASP A 33 6.50 -12.75 -0.70
CA ASP A 33 6.06 -12.21 0.58
C ASP A 33 5.72 -13.35 1.55
N ALA A 34 5.00 -14.38 1.10
CA ALA A 34 4.72 -15.58 1.88
C ALA A 34 6.02 -16.22 2.42
N GLN A 35 7.02 -16.40 1.55
CA GLN A 35 8.32 -16.95 1.96
C GLN A 35 9.06 -16.04 2.93
N LYS A 36 9.06 -14.72 2.70
CA LYS A 36 9.70 -13.76 3.59
C LYS A 36 9.05 -13.77 4.98
N ILE A 37 7.72 -13.74 5.03
CA ILE A 37 6.94 -13.74 6.28
C ILE A 37 7.19 -15.02 7.06
N MET A 38 7.15 -16.19 6.41
CA MET A 38 7.48 -17.46 7.06
C MET A 38 8.93 -17.46 7.58
N THR A 39 9.87 -16.94 6.80
CA THR A 39 11.29 -16.85 7.21
C THR A 39 11.45 -15.95 8.44
N ASP A 40 10.83 -14.78 8.44
CA ASP A 40 10.89 -13.82 9.54
C ASP A 40 10.23 -14.39 10.82
N LEU A 41 9.11 -15.10 10.67
CA LEU A 41 8.39 -15.75 11.76
C LEU A 41 9.17 -16.94 12.36
N LEU A 42 9.82 -17.75 11.54
CA LEU A 42 10.68 -18.83 12.04
C LEU A 42 11.94 -18.27 12.71
N LYS A 43 12.50 -17.17 12.17
CA LYS A 43 13.64 -16.47 12.77
C LYS A 43 13.29 -15.81 14.11
N SER A 44 12.10 -15.24 14.26
CA SER A 44 11.64 -14.68 15.55
C SER A 44 11.50 -15.76 16.63
N ASN A 45 11.22 -17.00 16.22
CA ASN A 45 11.28 -18.21 17.05
C ASN A 45 12.71 -18.74 17.28
N ARG A 46 13.73 -17.96 16.94
CA ARG A 46 15.16 -18.29 17.12
C ARG A 46 15.59 -19.54 16.34
N LEU A 47 14.86 -19.89 15.28
CA LEU A 47 15.20 -21.00 14.39
C LEU A 47 16.17 -20.52 13.30
N THR A 48 17.17 -21.34 13.01
CA THR A 48 18.14 -21.09 11.94
C THR A 48 17.98 -22.13 10.85
N GLY A 49 17.85 -21.67 9.61
CA GLY A 49 17.66 -22.53 8.45
C GLY A 49 18.24 -21.90 7.19
N LYS A 50 18.08 -22.61 6.07
CA LYS A 50 18.54 -22.21 4.75
C LYS A 50 17.33 -21.92 3.87
N SER A 51 17.48 -20.94 3.00
CA SER A 51 16.51 -20.62 1.96
C SER A 51 17.15 -20.87 0.61
N SER A 52 16.49 -21.64 -0.25
CA SER A 52 16.91 -21.89 -1.62
C SER A 52 15.71 -21.84 -2.54
N LYS A 53 15.73 -20.92 -3.51
CA LYS A 53 14.61 -20.67 -4.43
C LYS A 53 13.29 -20.48 -3.65
N ARG A 54 12.37 -21.44 -3.76
CA ARG A 54 11.04 -21.44 -3.11
C ARG A 54 10.93 -22.50 -2.03
N THR A 55 12.06 -22.88 -1.45
CA THR A 55 12.14 -23.88 -0.38
C THR A 55 12.89 -23.30 0.80
N LEU A 56 12.33 -23.51 1.99
CA LEU A 56 13.03 -23.30 3.25
C LEU A 56 13.35 -24.66 3.87
N THR A 57 14.52 -24.78 4.48
CA THR A 57 15.01 -26.01 5.10
C THR A 57 15.60 -25.68 6.47
N TYR A 58 15.04 -26.29 7.50
CA TYR A 58 15.49 -26.18 8.88
C TYR A 58 15.72 -27.59 9.40
N GLU A 59 16.96 -27.95 9.70
CA GLU A 59 17.34 -29.31 10.08
C GLU A 59 17.79 -29.34 11.53
N LYS A 60 17.45 -30.41 12.26
CA LYS A 60 17.83 -30.64 13.65
C LYS A 60 17.49 -29.44 14.55
N ILE A 61 16.31 -28.86 14.37
CA ILE A 61 15.82 -27.75 15.18
C ILE A 61 14.93 -28.27 16.31
N VAL A 62 14.90 -27.54 17.43
CA VAL A 62 13.85 -27.69 18.44
C VAL A 62 12.91 -26.52 18.25
N PHE A 63 11.65 -26.79 17.93
CA PHE A 63 10.64 -25.77 17.75
C PHE A 63 9.48 -26.04 18.72
N PRO A 64 9.56 -25.52 19.96
CA PRO A 64 8.65 -25.90 21.05
C PRO A 64 7.18 -25.63 20.75
N GLU A 65 6.87 -24.73 19.82
CA GLU A 65 5.49 -24.47 19.41
C GLU A 65 4.84 -25.64 18.66
N ILE A 66 5.65 -26.51 18.06
CA ILE A 66 5.15 -27.70 17.33
C ILE A 66 5.65 -29.03 17.91
N SER A 67 6.87 -29.07 18.43
CA SER A 67 7.48 -30.28 19.02
C SER A 67 8.57 -29.92 20.04
N THR A 68 8.62 -30.66 21.15
CA THR A 68 9.73 -30.59 22.12
C THR A 68 10.95 -31.38 21.67
N ASP A 69 10.77 -32.36 20.78
CA ASP A 69 11.85 -33.14 20.19
C ASP A 69 12.48 -32.42 19.01
N TYR A 70 13.69 -32.85 18.63
CA TYR A 70 14.32 -32.43 17.38
C TYR A 70 13.45 -32.80 16.18
N ILE A 71 13.33 -31.86 15.25
CA ILE A 71 12.63 -32.04 13.98
C ILE A 71 13.45 -31.49 12.81
N ASN A 72 13.14 -31.99 11.62
CA ASN A 72 13.46 -31.31 10.36
C ASN A 72 12.18 -30.70 9.80
N LEU A 73 12.22 -29.45 9.38
CA LEU A 73 11.11 -28.70 8.81
C LEU A 73 11.49 -28.19 7.42
N PHE A 74 10.64 -28.49 6.45
CA PHE A 74 10.80 -28.03 5.08
C PHE A 74 9.54 -27.30 4.64
N VAL A 75 9.70 -26.17 3.95
CA VAL A 75 8.56 -25.36 3.49
C VAL A 75 8.68 -25.09 2.01
N THR A 76 7.63 -25.35 1.23
CA THR A 76 7.56 -24.97 -0.19
C THR A 76 6.46 -23.96 -0.46
N PHE A 77 6.69 -23.09 -1.45
CA PHE A 77 5.78 -21.99 -1.82
C PHE A 77 5.38 -22.09 -3.29
N GLU A 78 4.08 -22.25 -3.55
CA GLU A 78 3.52 -22.46 -4.89
C GLU A 78 2.46 -21.39 -5.18
N ALA A 79 2.61 -20.68 -6.31
CA ALA A 79 1.59 -19.71 -6.72
C ALA A 79 0.33 -20.44 -7.20
N LYS A 80 -0.82 -20.14 -6.58
CA LYS A 80 -2.14 -20.54 -7.05
C LYS A 80 -2.72 -19.45 -7.94
N GLY A 81 -2.50 -19.60 -9.24
CA GLY A 81 -3.02 -18.70 -10.27
C GLY A 81 -2.11 -17.53 -10.62
N LYS A 82 -2.63 -16.62 -11.46
CA LYS A 82 -1.89 -15.51 -12.07
C LYS A 82 -2.37 -14.11 -11.61
N SER A 83 -3.25 -14.06 -10.61
CA SER A 83 -3.79 -12.79 -10.10
C SER A 83 -2.67 -11.92 -9.55
N LYS A 84 -2.51 -10.71 -10.09
CA LYS A 84 -1.55 -9.72 -9.60
C LYS A 84 -2.09 -8.92 -8.41
N ASN A 85 -3.42 -8.77 -8.32
CA ASN A 85 -4.05 -7.93 -7.31
C ASN A 85 -4.28 -8.69 -6.00
N ASN A 86 -4.64 -9.96 -6.10
CA ASN A 86 -4.86 -10.86 -4.97
C ASN A 86 -4.12 -12.18 -5.25
N PRO A 87 -2.77 -12.18 -5.20
CA PRO A 87 -2.01 -13.40 -5.39
C PRO A 87 -2.33 -14.39 -4.26
N ILE A 88 -2.53 -15.66 -4.62
CA ILE A 88 -2.70 -16.75 -3.66
C ILE A 88 -1.44 -17.62 -3.73
N THR A 89 -0.87 -17.93 -2.58
CA THR A 89 0.26 -18.85 -2.45
C THR A 89 -0.17 -20.03 -1.60
N LYS A 90 -0.04 -21.25 -2.14
CA LYS A 90 -0.09 -22.48 -1.37
C LYS A 90 1.26 -22.68 -0.69
N VAL A 91 1.24 -22.83 0.62
CA VAL A 91 2.40 -23.11 1.46
C VAL A 91 2.28 -24.54 1.95
N ASN A 92 3.27 -25.38 1.67
CA ASN A 92 3.31 -26.75 2.18
C ASN A 92 4.43 -26.86 3.21
N VAL A 93 4.11 -27.33 4.42
CA VAL A 93 5.08 -27.56 5.49
C VAL A 93 5.21 -29.07 5.74
N PHE A 94 6.40 -29.59 5.51
CA PHE A 94 6.77 -30.97 5.76
C PHE A 94 7.58 -31.03 7.04
N VAL A 95 7.30 -32.01 7.90
CA VAL A 95 8.03 -32.21 9.15
C VAL A 95 8.47 -33.66 9.27
N GLN A 96 9.69 -33.88 9.73
CA GLN A 96 10.22 -35.20 10.12
C GLN A 96 10.61 -35.13 11.60
N LYS A 97 10.34 -36.18 12.38
CA LYS A 97 10.73 -36.24 13.80
C LYS A 97 12.04 -36.98 14.01
N GLY A 98 12.92 -36.41 14.84
CA GLY A 98 14.21 -36.99 15.19
C GLY A 98 15.13 -37.19 13.98
N ILE A 99 15.57 -38.43 13.77
CA ILE A 99 16.43 -38.85 12.65
C ILE A 99 15.64 -39.53 11.52
N SER A 100 14.30 -39.50 11.58
CA SER A 100 13.43 -40.09 10.56
C SER A 100 13.60 -39.39 9.21
N THR A 101 13.46 -40.16 8.13
CA THR A 101 13.37 -39.64 6.76
C THR A 101 11.92 -39.61 6.26
N THR A 102 10.97 -40.11 7.05
CA THR A 102 9.53 -40.12 6.74
C THR A 102 8.88 -38.84 7.23
N PHE A 103 8.03 -38.24 6.40
CA PHE A 103 7.26 -37.05 6.79
C PHE A 103 6.05 -37.42 7.63
N GLU A 104 5.87 -36.67 8.72
CA GLU A 104 4.82 -36.86 9.71
C GLU A 104 3.43 -36.53 9.15
N SER A 105 2.44 -37.26 9.65
CA SER A 105 1.01 -37.06 9.43
C SER A 105 0.26 -37.28 10.74
N SER A 106 -1.03 -36.96 10.78
CA SER A 106 -1.86 -37.23 11.96
C SER A 106 -1.91 -38.73 12.32
N ASN A 107 -1.62 -39.62 11.36
CA ASN A 107 -1.55 -41.06 11.61
C ASN A 107 -0.24 -41.50 12.30
N THR A 108 0.83 -40.69 12.22
CA THR A 108 2.15 -41.01 12.80
C THR A 108 2.44 -40.18 14.04
N ASP A 109 2.10 -38.89 14.04
CA ASP A 109 2.18 -38.01 15.20
C ASP A 109 1.08 -36.94 15.16
N GLN A 110 -0.08 -37.28 15.73
CA GLN A 110 -1.25 -36.40 15.77
C GLN A 110 -0.97 -35.09 16.51
N SER A 111 -0.17 -35.13 17.59
CA SER A 111 0.10 -33.94 18.41
C SER A 111 0.96 -32.94 17.65
N LEU A 112 2.06 -33.41 17.05
CA LEU A 112 2.93 -32.58 16.23
C LEU A 112 2.18 -31.94 15.07
N VAL A 113 1.37 -32.73 14.35
CA VAL A 113 0.61 -32.22 13.19
C VAL A 113 -0.49 -31.25 13.62
N SER A 114 -1.16 -31.48 14.75
CA SER A 114 -2.15 -30.55 15.29
C SER A 114 -1.52 -29.23 15.72
N ASN A 115 -0.35 -29.28 16.38
CA ASN A 115 0.38 -28.08 16.75
C ASN A 115 0.86 -27.30 15.53
N LEU A 116 1.33 -27.99 14.48
CA LEU A 116 1.72 -27.37 13.21
C LEU A 116 0.53 -26.68 12.54
N LYS A 117 -0.64 -27.33 12.48
CA LYS A 117 -1.87 -26.70 11.97
C LYS A 117 -2.21 -25.45 12.77
N ASN A 118 -2.17 -25.53 14.09
CA ASN A 118 -2.44 -24.39 14.97
C ASN A 118 -1.45 -23.23 14.74
N PHE A 119 -0.15 -23.53 14.61
CA PHE A 119 0.87 -22.54 14.29
C PHE A 119 0.57 -21.82 12.96
N LEU A 120 0.20 -22.57 11.93
CA LEU A 120 -0.13 -22.00 10.63
C LEU A 120 -1.41 -21.15 10.67
N ASP A 121 -2.48 -21.69 11.26
CA ASP A 121 -3.80 -21.06 11.29
C ASP A 121 -3.83 -19.80 12.14
N THR A 122 -3.05 -19.76 13.23
CA THR A 122 -3.09 -18.65 14.19
C THR A 122 -1.96 -17.65 14.01
N LYS A 123 -0.71 -18.11 13.84
CA LYS A 123 0.45 -17.22 13.81
C LYS A 123 0.81 -16.82 12.39
N TYR A 124 1.00 -17.80 11.52
CA TYR A 124 1.43 -17.51 10.15
C TYR A 124 0.37 -16.73 9.36
N VAL A 125 -0.91 -17.11 9.45
CA VAL A 125 -2.02 -16.36 8.82
C VAL A 125 -2.09 -14.92 9.35
N GLN A 126 -1.92 -14.72 10.66
CA GLN A 126 -1.94 -13.39 11.25
C GLN A 126 -0.79 -12.52 10.72
N GLU A 127 0.42 -13.06 10.60
CA GLU A 127 1.56 -12.31 10.03
C GLU A 127 1.38 -12.00 8.54
N VAL A 128 0.77 -12.91 7.78
CA VAL A 128 0.36 -12.63 6.39
C VAL A 128 -0.61 -11.47 6.32
N HIS A 129 -1.63 -11.48 7.19
CA HIS A 129 -2.62 -10.40 7.27
C HIS A 129 -1.97 -9.07 7.66
N ASN A 130 -1.11 -9.06 8.69
CA ASN A 130 -0.39 -7.88 9.14
C ASN A 130 0.45 -7.26 8.01
N ASN A 131 1.14 -8.10 7.23
CA ASN A 131 1.92 -7.64 6.08
C ASN A 131 1.06 -7.03 4.97
N ASP A 132 -0.10 -7.63 4.64
CA ASP A 132 -1.04 -7.04 3.67
C ASP A 132 -1.55 -5.67 4.14
N VAL A 133 -1.94 -5.55 5.42
CA VAL A 133 -2.34 -4.28 6.02
C VAL A 133 -1.21 -3.25 5.95
N ALA A 134 0.02 -3.63 6.28
CA ALA A 134 1.19 -2.75 6.20
C ALA A 134 1.45 -2.24 4.78
N ILE A 135 1.32 -3.09 3.77
CA ILE A 135 1.46 -2.72 2.35
C ILE A 135 0.37 -1.71 1.95
N ARG A 136 -0.89 -1.94 2.35
CA ARG A 136 -2.01 -1.04 2.05
C ARG A 136 -1.81 0.33 2.68
N ILE A 137 -1.42 0.38 3.96
CA ILE A 137 -1.10 1.62 4.66
C ILE A 137 0.05 2.36 3.97
N ALA A 138 1.12 1.65 3.58
CA ALA A 138 2.25 2.25 2.88
C ALA A 138 1.85 2.88 1.54
N ASN A 139 0.94 2.25 0.80
CA ASN A 139 0.44 2.80 -0.46
C ASN A 139 -0.47 4.01 -0.23
N GLN A 140 -1.41 3.94 0.71
CA GLN A 140 -2.26 5.09 1.09
C GLN A 140 -1.43 6.29 1.53
N ASN A 141 -0.36 6.07 2.30
CA ASN A 141 0.56 7.13 2.71
C ASN A 141 1.29 7.79 1.53
N LYS A 142 1.59 7.05 0.44
CA LYS A 142 2.16 7.64 -0.78
C LYS A 142 1.14 8.54 -1.49
N ASP A 143 -0.10 8.09 -1.57
CA ASP A 143 -1.18 8.86 -2.20
C ASP A 143 -1.47 10.14 -1.42
N ILE A 144 -1.54 10.07 -0.09
CA ILE A 144 -1.69 11.23 0.79
C ILE A 144 -0.57 12.25 0.55
N LYS A 145 0.69 11.79 0.49
CA LYS A 145 1.83 12.69 0.20
C LYS A 145 1.73 13.34 -1.17
N LYS A 146 1.25 12.62 -2.17
CA LYS A 146 1.04 13.17 -3.52
C LYS A 146 -0.03 14.26 -3.49
N THR A 147 -1.18 14.00 -2.87
CA THR A 147 -2.27 14.98 -2.71
C THR A 147 -1.81 16.20 -1.92
N GLN A 148 -1.03 16.04 -0.85
CA GLN A 148 -0.50 17.16 -0.08
C GLN A 148 0.38 18.09 -0.95
N ASN A 149 1.23 17.53 -1.80
CA ASN A 149 2.05 18.32 -2.72
C ASN A 149 1.21 19.10 -3.76
N GLU A 150 0.09 18.52 -4.20
CA GLU A 150 -0.84 19.19 -5.11
C GLU A 150 -1.59 20.34 -4.41
N ILE A 151 -2.04 20.13 -3.18
CA ILE A 151 -2.65 21.17 -2.33
C ILE A 151 -1.69 22.36 -2.16
N ASN A 152 -0.43 22.11 -1.79
CA ASN A 152 0.57 23.17 -1.61
C ASN A 152 0.78 24.00 -2.89
N LYS A 153 0.75 23.35 -4.08
CA LYS A 153 0.83 24.06 -5.38
C LYS A 153 -0.41 24.93 -5.63
N MET A 154 -1.60 24.43 -5.28
CA MET A 154 -2.85 25.19 -5.41
C MET A 154 -2.86 26.40 -4.47
N GLU A 155 -2.42 26.25 -3.23
CA GLU A 155 -2.31 27.36 -2.27
C GLU A 155 -1.37 28.46 -2.77
N ALA A 156 -0.23 28.11 -3.35
CA ALA A 156 0.69 29.08 -3.95
C ALA A 156 0.04 29.84 -5.12
N LYS A 157 -0.68 29.13 -6.00
CA LYS A 157 -1.41 29.74 -7.11
C LYS A 157 -2.53 30.67 -6.63
N LEU A 158 -3.26 30.28 -5.57
CA LEU A 158 -4.29 31.11 -4.97
C LEU A 158 -3.70 32.41 -4.44
N LYS A 159 -2.60 32.35 -3.67
CA LYS A 159 -1.90 33.54 -3.17
C LYS A 159 -1.47 34.48 -4.30
N GLN A 160 -0.96 33.94 -5.41
CA GLN A 160 -0.60 34.76 -6.57
C GLN A 160 -1.82 35.44 -7.18
N ARG A 161 -2.89 34.69 -7.44
CA ARG A 161 -4.13 35.25 -7.99
C ARG A 161 -4.74 36.32 -7.09
N THR A 162 -4.66 36.17 -5.76
CA THR A 162 -5.11 37.20 -4.82
C THR A 162 -4.33 38.51 -4.98
N LYS A 163 -3.00 38.45 -5.16
CA LYS A 163 -2.17 39.64 -5.43
C LYS A 163 -2.52 40.28 -6.78
N ASP A 164 -2.73 39.46 -7.80
CA ASP A 164 -3.09 39.92 -9.14
C ASP A 164 -4.44 40.65 -9.11
N ILE A 165 -5.44 40.09 -8.41
CA ILE A 165 -6.76 40.72 -8.21
C ILE A 165 -6.62 42.10 -7.55
N SER A 166 -5.87 42.19 -6.44
CA SER A 166 -5.65 43.48 -5.76
C SER A 166 -4.96 44.52 -6.66
N THR A 167 -4.04 44.07 -7.52
CA THR A 167 -3.40 44.94 -8.51
C THR A 167 -4.41 45.45 -9.54
N TYR A 168 -5.27 44.57 -10.07
CA TYR A 168 -6.31 44.96 -11.02
C TYR A 168 -7.35 45.89 -10.39
N GLU A 169 -7.77 45.65 -9.15
CA GLU A 169 -8.68 46.54 -8.42
C GLU A 169 -8.13 47.97 -8.29
N ASN A 170 -6.84 48.10 -7.93
CA ASN A 170 -6.17 49.39 -7.85
C ASN A 170 -6.10 50.10 -9.22
N ASN A 171 -5.82 49.34 -10.29
CA ASN A 171 -5.77 49.90 -11.64
C ASN A 171 -7.16 50.36 -12.12
N ILE A 172 -8.22 49.60 -11.83
CA ILE A 172 -9.61 49.97 -12.13
C ILE A 172 -9.97 51.25 -11.38
N LYS A 173 -9.60 51.39 -10.11
CA LYS A 173 -9.85 52.59 -9.32
C LYS A 173 -9.22 53.83 -9.96
N LYS A 174 -7.95 53.76 -10.35
CA LYS A 174 -7.25 54.86 -11.05
C LYS A 174 -7.92 55.23 -12.36
N ALA A 175 -8.25 54.24 -13.19
CA ALA A 175 -8.93 54.47 -14.45
C ALA A 175 -10.30 55.17 -14.25
N ASN A 176 -11.04 54.82 -13.20
CA ASN A 176 -12.29 55.49 -12.86
C ASN A 176 -12.07 56.96 -12.44
N GLU A 177 -11.04 57.24 -11.64
CA GLU A 177 -10.67 58.62 -11.27
C GLU A 177 -10.31 59.46 -12.50
N ASP A 178 -9.55 58.90 -13.44
CA ASP A 178 -9.20 59.55 -14.70
C ASP A 178 -10.43 59.81 -15.58
N ILE A 179 -11.36 58.85 -15.67
CA ILE A 179 -12.63 59.00 -16.41
C ILE A 179 -13.45 60.16 -15.82
N GLU A 180 -13.56 60.26 -14.50
CA GLU A 180 -14.33 61.33 -13.85
C GLU A 180 -13.69 62.71 -14.08
N LYS A 181 -12.36 62.79 -14.11
CA LYS A 181 -11.66 64.03 -14.47
C LYS A 181 -11.96 64.43 -15.92
N LEU A 182 -11.83 63.49 -16.86
CA LEU A 182 -12.14 63.74 -18.27
C LEU A 182 -13.60 64.16 -18.49
N LYS A 183 -14.56 63.57 -17.78
CA LYS A 183 -15.96 64.00 -17.84
C LYS A 183 -16.14 65.46 -17.44
N LYS A 184 -15.51 65.90 -16.35
CA LYS A 184 -15.55 67.30 -15.90
C LYS A 184 -14.93 68.24 -16.93
N ASP A 185 -13.79 67.85 -17.49
CA ASP A 185 -13.10 68.65 -18.53
C ASP A 185 -13.97 68.79 -19.79
N ILE A 186 -14.63 67.71 -20.23
CA ILE A 186 -15.57 67.74 -21.37
C ILE A 186 -16.76 68.67 -21.07
N GLU A 187 -17.33 68.62 -19.86
CA GLU A 187 -18.45 69.46 -19.47
C GLU A 187 -18.06 70.95 -19.47
N ALA A 188 -16.89 71.28 -18.94
CA ALA A 188 -16.36 72.64 -18.98
C ALA A 188 -16.14 73.13 -20.43
N GLN A 189 -15.62 72.27 -21.31
CA GLN A 189 -15.44 72.59 -22.73
C GLN A 189 -16.80 72.81 -23.43
N LYS A 190 -17.82 72.00 -23.14
CA LYS A 190 -19.17 72.20 -23.69
C LYS A 190 -19.76 73.55 -23.30
N GLN A 191 -19.67 73.92 -22.02
CA GLN A 191 -20.16 75.21 -21.54
C GLN A 191 -19.42 76.39 -22.20
N LEU A 192 -18.12 76.26 -22.46
CA LEU A 192 -17.34 77.28 -23.16
C LEU A 192 -17.80 77.44 -24.62
N ILE A 193 -18.00 76.33 -25.32
CA ILE A 193 -18.51 76.32 -26.70
C ILE A 193 -19.90 76.96 -26.77
N GLU A 194 -20.78 76.66 -25.81
CA GLU A 194 -22.13 77.22 -25.78
C GLU A 194 -22.12 78.75 -25.60
N LYS A 195 -21.27 79.27 -24.70
CA LYS A 195 -21.03 80.71 -24.56
C LYS A 195 -20.49 81.34 -25.84
N GLN A 196 -19.50 80.71 -26.47
CA GLN A 196 -18.93 81.21 -27.74
C GLN A 196 -19.99 81.26 -28.84
N ASN A 197 -20.86 80.25 -28.94
CA ASN A 197 -21.95 80.22 -29.91
C ASN A 197 -23.02 81.29 -29.65
N GLN A 198 -23.31 81.61 -28.39
CA GLN A 198 -24.23 82.72 -28.04
C GLN A 198 -23.66 84.06 -28.51
N ILE A 199 -22.39 84.35 -28.18
CA ILE A 199 -21.70 85.57 -28.61
C ILE A 199 -21.70 85.70 -30.15
N LEU A 200 -21.43 84.61 -30.87
CA LEU A 200 -21.45 84.58 -32.34
C LEU A 200 -22.82 84.90 -32.95
N LYS A 201 -23.91 84.57 -32.26
CA LYS A 201 -25.28 84.93 -32.70
C LYS A 201 -25.59 86.40 -32.49
N GLU A 202 -25.01 87.04 -31.48
CA GLU A 202 -25.23 88.47 -31.19
C GLU A 202 -24.47 89.41 -32.15
N ILE A 203 -23.46 88.88 -32.85
CA ILE A 203 -22.61 89.64 -33.79
C ILE A 203 -23.12 89.53 -35.25
N LYS A 204 -24.04 88.59 -35.53
CA LYS A 204 -24.68 88.41 -36.85
C LYS A 204 -26.04 89.09 -36.93
#